data_AF-A0A4P9A3S2-F1
#
_entry.id   AF-A0A4P9A3S2-F1
#
_cell.length_a   1.000
_cell.length_b   1.000
_cell.length_c   1.000
_cell.angle_alpha   90.00
_cell.angle_beta   90.00
_cell.angle_gamma   90.00
#
_symmetry.space_group_name_H-M   'P 1'
#
loop_
_entity.id
_entity.type
_entity.pdbx_description
1 polymer ?
#
loop_
_entity_poly.entity_id
_entity_poly.type
_entity_poly.pdbx_seq_one_letter_code
_entity_poly.pdbx_strand_id
1 'polypeptide(L)'
;MNRTITEKILDKKLWEQRNSANQEDPTVTDPELTVSAKVLDQYTSEENLAKLFHNKEQAASLAKLSAKLLTTYPNYPYHQPAHGVDVMRSIRVLTEVIPADRMNSDQKDLLLVAAAAHDAGFEAGPPPDGYATKEHYAVSFLDEYYEPGSAEYEFMKSAIIGTIPGPKEQICRDSIQAKLLHHADLGYVWRSGGRDFLNYTMRFRVEECRELSWQEQFKELEDLFLPNYQEYLKNDMGECGVAEEVIEQMVHQIDENRQFITNPELDEPSQEIFQDWPMAQEKQVSSPYHIGKTVLTSSGVSL
;
A
#
# COMPACT_ATOMS: atom_id res chain seq x y z
N MET A 1 21.34 -10.43 10.56
CA MET A 1 22.42 -10.55 9.55
C MET A 1 23.00 -9.17 9.28
N ASN A 2 24.32 -9.05 9.09
CA ASN A 2 24.95 -7.77 8.72
C ASN A 2 24.80 -7.54 7.22
N ARG A 3 23.98 -6.56 6.83
CA ARG A 3 23.77 -6.12 5.45
C ARG A 3 25.05 -5.61 4.80
N THR A 4 25.15 -5.76 3.48
CA THR A 4 26.27 -5.20 2.72
C THR A 4 26.18 -3.68 2.63
N ILE A 5 27.31 -2.99 2.47
CA ILE A 5 27.36 -1.53 2.31
C ILE A 5 26.52 -1.08 1.10
N THR A 6 26.44 -1.93 0.07
CA THR A 6 25.67 -1.71 -1.16
C THR A 6 24.16 -1.66 -0.91
N GLU A 7 23.61 -2.57 -0.11
CA GLU A 7 22.19 -2.57 0.28
C GLU A 7 21.80 -1.29 1.02
N LYS A 8 22.65 -0.83 1.95
CA LYS A 8 22.39 0.41 2.71
C LYS A 8 22.39 1.66 1.84
N ILE A 9 23.29 1.71 0.85
CA ILE A 9 23.36 2.82 -0.11
C ILE A 9 22.15 2.79 -1.04
N LEU A 10 21.70 1.60 -1.44
CA LEU A 10 20.52 1.45 -2.29
C LEU A 10 19.23 1.80 -1.55
N ASP A 11 19.01 1.26 -0.35
CA ASP A 11 17.85 1.61 0.50
C ASP A 11 17.79 3.12 0.75
N LYS A 12 18.93 3.76 1.00
CA LYS A 12 19.02 5.21 1.18
C LYS A 12 18.70 5.97 -0.11
N LYS A 13 19.19 5.52 -1.27
CA LYS A 13 18.87 6.16 -2.56
C LYS A 13 17.40 5.99 -2.95
N LEU A 14 16.83 4.80 -2.75
CA LEU A 14 15.41 4.53 -2.97
C LEU A 14 14.56 5.42 -2.04
N TRP A 15 14.98 5.57 -0.78
CA TRP A 15 14.35 6.48 0.17
C TRP A 15 14.46 7.95 -0.25
N GLU A 16 15.65 8.42 -0.61
CA GLU A 16 15.86 9.80 -1.08
C GLU A 16 15.07 10.07 -2.35
N GLN A 17 15.04 9.15 -3.31
CA GLN A 17 14.32 9.32 -4.57
C GLN A 17 12.80 9.30 -4.38
N ARG A 18 12.27 8.39 -3.55
CA ARG A 18 10.82 8.34 -3.26
C ARG A 18 10.33 9.52 -2.40
N ASN A 19 11.16 10.06 -1.52
CA ASN A 19 10.76 11.16 -0.62
C ASN A 19 11.17 12.56 -1.08
N SER A 20 12.09 12.70 -2.06
CA SER A 20 12.55 14.03 -2.54
C SER A 20 11.92 14.46 -3.86
N ALA A 21 11.14 13.61 -4.54
CA ALA A 21 10.66 13.87 -5.89
C ALA A 21 9.51 14.89 -5.98
N ASN A 22 8.87 15.26 -4.87
CA ASN A 22 7.86 16.34 -4.87
C ASN A 22 8.12 17.34 -3.74
N GLN A 23 8.78 18.44 -4.09
CA GLN A 23 8.85 19.66 -3.27
C GLN A 23 8.04 20.81 -3.88
N GLU A 24 7.26 20.56 -4.95
CA GLU A 24 6.34 21.53 -5.52
C GLU A 24 4.89 21.27 -5.06
N ASP A 25 4.11 22.36 -5.03
CA ASP A 25 2.75 22.43 -4.48
C ASP A 25 1.82 21.36 -5.08
N PRO A 26 1.32 20.39 -4.30
CA PRO A 26 0.49 19.27 -4.76
C PRO A 26 -0.95 19.68 -5.08
N THR A 27 -1.28 20.98 -5.08
CA THR A 27 -2.62 21.48 -5.41
C THR A 27 -3.10 21.17 -6.84
N VAL A 28 -2.26 20.58 -7.69
CA VAL A 28 -2.70 20.00 -8.96
C VAL A 28 -3.33 18.62 -8.72
N THR A 29 -4.52 18.61 -8.13
CA THR A 29 -5.41 17.45 -8.20
C THR A 29 -5.96 17.40 -9.61
N ASP A 30 -5.35 16.61 -10.48
CA ASP A 30 -5.94 16.28 -11.78
C ASP A 30 -7.20 15.43 -11.52
N PRO A 31 -8.42 15.94 -11.78
CA PRO A 31 -9.65 15.22 -11.49
C PRO A 31 -9.72 13.87 -12.19
N GLU A 32 -9.03 13.70 -13.33
CA GLU A 32 -8.98 12.44 -14.08
C GLU A 32 -8.14 11.36 -13.39
N LEU A 33 -7.27 11.75 -12.45
CA LEU A 33 -6.37 10.87 -11.71
C LEU A 33 -6.88 10.56 -10.29
N THR A 34 -7.93 11.24 -9.84
CA THR A 34 -8.54 11.02 -8.52
C THR A 34 -9.79 10.14 -8.62
N VAL A 35 -10.16 9.46 -7.53
CA VAL A 35 -11.38 8.65 -7.52
C VAL A 35 -12.58 9.56 -7.30
N SER A 36 -13.67 9.31 -8.03
CA SER A 36 -14.90 10.07 -7.84
C SER A 36 -15.46 9.91 -6.42
N ALA A 37 -15.98 11.00 -5.84
CA ALA A 37 -16.54 11.00 -4.48
C ALA A 37 -17.60 9.90 -4.26
N LYS A 38 -18.45 9.63 -5.26
CA LYS A 38 -19.47 8.58 -5.17
C LYS A 38 -18.87 7.18 -5.02
N VAL A 39 -17.76 6.90 -5.72
CA VAL A 39 -17.08 5.60 -5.63
C VAL A 39 -16.34 5.50 -4.30
N LEU A 40 -15.69 6.59 -3.85
CA LEU A 40 -15.07 6.67 -2.53
C LEU A 40 -16.08 6.40 -1.40
N ASP A 41 -17.23 7.08 -1.41
CA ASP A 41 -18.28 6.92 -0.41
C ASP A 41 -18.76 5.46 -0.29
N GLN A 42 -18.86 4.75 -1.42
CA GLN A 42 -19.22 3.34 -1.41
C GLN A 42 -18.11 2.49 -0.76
N TYR A 43 -16.86 2.78 -1.08
CA TYR A 43 -15.70 2.02 -0.64
C TYR A 43 -15.36 2.23 0.85
N THR A 44 -15.55 3.45 1.35
CA THR A 44 -15.30 3.85 2.74
C THR A 44 -16.53 3.77 3.63
N SER A 45 -17.68 3.32 3.11
CA SER A 45 -18.93 3.20 3.88
C SER A 45 -18.75 2.32 5.12
N GLU A 46 -19.33 2.76 6.24
CA GLU A 46 -19.30 2.03 7.51
C GLU A 46 -19.80 0.58 7.36
N GLU A 47 -20.80 0.35 6.50
CA GLU A 47 -21.32 -0.99 6.22
C GLU A 47 -20.27 -1.93 5.61
N ASN A 48 -19.46 -1.42 4.68
CA ASN A 48 -18.41 -2.20 4.04
C ASN A 48 -17.22 -2.41 4.98
N LEU A 49 -16.84 -1.39 5.75
CA LEU A 49 -15.76 -1.50 6.73
C LEU A 49 -16.13 -2.47 7.86
N ALA A 50 -17.37 -2.47 8.34
CA ALA A 50 -17.84 -3.35 9.42
C ALA A 50 -17.68 -4.85 9.07
N LYS A 51 -17.66 -5.21 7.78
CA LYS A 51 -17.46 -6.60 7.32
C LYS A 51 -16.04 -7.10 7.59
N LEU A 52 -15.05 -6.21 7.70
CA LEU A 52 -13.64 -6.56 7.91
C LEU A 52 -13.33 -6.94 9.36
N PHE A 53 -14.02 -6.33 10.33
CA PHE A 53 -13.75 -6.55 11.76
C PHE A 53 -14.16 -7.96 12.22
N HIS A 54 -13.32 -8.54 13.07
CA HIS A 54 -13.47 -9.85 13.68
C HIS A 54 -14.52 -9.81 14.80
N ASN A 55 -14.48 -8.81 15.67
CA ASN A 55 -15.43 -8.64 16.76
C ASN A 55 -16.73 -8.01 16.24
N LYS A 56 -17.78 -8.82 16.11
CA LYS A 56 -19.07 -8.37 15.57
C LYS A 56 -19.83 -7.41 16.48
N GLU A 57 -19.56 -7.41 17.78
CA GLU A 57 -20.19 -6.47 18.71
C GLU A 57 -19.59 -5.07 18.58
N GLN A 58 -18.28 -4.98 18.33
CA GLN A 58 -17.56 -3.71 18.18
C GLN A 58 -17.42 -3.25 16.72
N ALA A 59 -17.72 -4.12 15.74
CA ALA A 59 -17.52 -3.86 14.32
C ALA A 59 -18.15 -2.54 13.84
N ALA A 60 -19.36 -2.21 14.30
CA ALA A 60 -20.03 -0.97 13.90
C ALA A 60 -19.30 0.27 14.44
N SER A 61 -18.89 0.27 15.72
CA SER A 61 -18.16 1.40 16.30
C SER A 61 -16.76 1.57 15.70
N LEU A 62 -16.05 0.45 15.45
CA LEU A 62 -14.72 0.48 14.86
C LEU A 62 -14.78 0.88 13.39
N ALA A 63 -15.78 0.42 12.63
CA ALA A 63 -16.01 0.85 11.25
C ALA A 63 -16.31 2.34 11.16
N LYS A 64 -17.12 2.88 12.08
CA LYS A 64 -17.38 4.32 12.17
C LYS A 64 -16.11 5.12 12.46
N LEU A 65 -15.29 4.63 13.39
CA LEU A 65 -14.00 5.25 13.68
C LEU A 65 -13.07 5.23 12.45
N SER A 66 -12.90 4.06 11.82
CA SER A 66 -12.10 3.91 10.60
C SER A 66 -12.60 4.80 9.47
N ALA A 67 -13.92 4.90 9.25
CA ALA A 67 -14.48 5.82 8.27
C ALA A 67 -14.10 7.27 8.58
N LYS A 68 -14.20 7.71 9.86
CA LYS A 68 -13.77 9.06 10.27
C LYS A 68 -12.28 9.29 10.03
N LEU A 69 -11.43 8.32 10.34
CA LEU A 69 -9.98 8.41 10.07
C LEU A 69 -9.70 8.50 8.56
N LEU A 70 -10.36 7.70 7.73
CA LEU A 70 -10.21 7.76 6.28
C LEU A 70 -10.64 9.11 5.69
N THR A 71 -11.51 9.88 6.34
CA THR A 71 -11.87 11.24 5.88
C THR A 71 -10.75 12.27 6.02
N THR A 72 -9.67 11.96 6.75
CA THR A 72 -8.52 12.85 6.91
C THR A 72 -7.45 12.65 5.84
N TYR A 73 -7.62 11.64 4.98
CA TYR A 73 -6.73 11.40 3.86
C TYR A 73 -6.90 12.52 2.81
N PRO A 74 -5.82 12.90 2.11
CA PRO A 74 -5.96 13.68 0.89
C PRO A 74 -6.69 12.86 -0.18
N ASN A 75 -7.05 13.48 -1.30
CA ASN A 75 -7.55 12.77 -2.47
C ASN A 75 -6.51 12.82 -3.59
N TYR A 76 -5.31 12.30 -3.33
CA TYR A 76 -4.23 12.23 -4.31
C TYR A 76 -4.35 10.97 -5.19
N PRO A 77 -3.61 10.86 -6.31
CA PRO A 77 -3.70 9.71 -7.20
C PRO A 77 -3.54 8.35 -6.49
N TYR A 78 -2.60 8.22 -5.55
CA TYR A 78 -2.33 7.02 -4.76
C TYR A 78 -2.78 7.18 -3.31
N HIS A 79 -2.25 8.15 -2.55
CA HIS A 79 -2.61 8.32 -1.14
C HIS A 79 -3.99 8.97 -1.05
N GLN A 80 -5.00 8.13 -0.87
CA GLN A 80 -6.40 8.55 -0.75
C GLN A 80 -7.22 7.53 0.05
N PRO A 81 -8.48 7.83 0.44
CA PRO A 81 -9.25 6.93 1.31
C PRO A 81 -9.39 5.50 0.76
N ALA A 82 -9.43 5.33 -0.56
CA ALA A 82 -9.48 4.01 -1.18
C ALA A 82 -8.22 3.16 -0.86
N HIS A 83 -7.03 3.77 -0.88
CA HIS A 83 -5.77 3.11 -0.46
C HIS A 83 -5.88 2.61 0.97
N GLY A 84 -6.32 3.45 1.91
CA GLY A 84 -6.53 3.04 3.30
C GLY A 84 -7.45 1.82 3.45
N VAL A 85 -8.54 1.74 2.66
CA VAL A 85 -9.42 0.55 2.64
C VAL A 85 -8.72 -0.68 2.07
N ASP A 86 -7.91 -0.53 1.03
CA ASP A 86 -7.17 -1.64 0.43
C ASP A 86 -6.07 -2.17 1.37
N VAL A 87 -5.44 -1.30 2.16
CA VAL A 87 -4.55 -1.68 3.28
C VAL A 87 -5.32 -2.46 4.35
N MET A 88 -6.51 -1.99 4.78
CA MET A 88 -7.35 -2.74 5.72
C MET A 88 -7.71 -4.14 5.20
N ARG A 89 -8.05 -4.27 3.91
CA ARG A 89 -8.32 -5.58 3.30
C ARG A 89 -7.08 -6.47 3.26
N SER A 90 -5.91 -5.88 3.03
CA SER A 90 -4.65 -6.63 3.03
C SER A 90 -4.27 -7.09 4.44
N ILE A 91 -4.51 -6.28 5.48
CA ILE A 91 -4.42 -6.70 6.88
C ILE A 91 -5.34 -7.88 7.17
N ARG A 92 -6.58 -7.85 6.68
CA ARG A 92 -7.53 -8.95 6.87
C ARG A 92 -6.97 -10.26 6.33
N VAL A 93 -6.41 -10.26 5.11
CA VAL A 93 -5.77 -11.44 4.51
C VAL A 93 -4.55 -11.88 5.31
N LEU A 94 -3.66 -10.95 5.65
CA LEU A 94 -2.41 -11.24 6.35
C LEU A 94 -2.67 -11.84 7.75
N THR A 95 -3.64 -11.31 8.49
CA THR A 95 -3.98 -11.80 9.83
C THR A 95 -4.71 -13.15 9.83
N GLU A 96 -5.19 -13.62 8.67
CA GLU A 96 -5.76 -14.97 8.49
C GLU A 96 -4.70 -16.04 8.23
N VAL A 97 -3.53 -15.67 7.73
CA VAL A 97 -2.43 -16.61 7.39
C VAL A 97 -1.35 -16.72 8.47
N ILE A 98 -1.38 -15.87 9.50
CA ILE A 98 -0.52 -16.03 10.69
C ILE A 98 -1.14 -17.02 11.69
N PRO A 99 -0.31 -17.69 12.51
CA PRO A 99 -0.79 -18.57 13.57
C PRO A 99 -1.67 -17.82 14.59
N ALA A 100 -2.71 -18.48 15.10
CA ALA A 100 -3.72 -17.86 15.97
C ALA A 100 -3.18 -17.36 17.32
N ASP A 101 -2.06 -17.90 17.79
CA ASP A 101 -1.37 -17.49 19.02
C ASP A 101 -0.50 -16.24 18.83
N ARG A 102 -0.28 -15.78 17.59
CA ARG A 102 0.49 -14.57 17.29
C ARG A 102 -0.30 -13.28 17.49
N MET A 103 -1.61 -13.32 17.27
CA MET A 103 -2.46 -12.13 17.35
C MET A 103 -3.91 -12.52 17.64
N ASN A 104 -4.47 -12.00 18.73
CA ASN A 104 -5.87 -12.24 19.08
C ASN A 104 -6.83 -11.35 18.26
N SER A 105 -8.13 -11.63 18.31
CA SER A 105 -9.14 -10.90 17.52
C SER A 105 -9.16 -9.39 17.79
N ASP A 106 -9.00 -8.97 19.04
CA ASP A 106 -9.01 -7.54 19.40
C ASP A 106 -7.78 -6.83 18.82
N GLN A 107 -6.61 -7.47 18.84
CA GLN A 107 -5.41 -6.95 18.19
C GLN A 107 -5.54 -6.88 16.67
N LYS A 108 -6.21 -7.86 16.03
CA LYS A 108 -6.50 -7.81 14.59
C LYS A 108 -7.41 -6.63 14.26
N ASP A 109 -8.41 -6.37 15.10
CA ASP A 109 -9.32 -5.24 14.94
C ASP A 109 -8.63 -3.89 15.20
N LEU A 110 -7.75 -3.79 16.19
CA LEU A 110 -6.90 -2.61 16.39
C LEU A 110 -5.96 -2.39 15.19
N LEU A 111 -5.44 -3.45 14.59
CA LEU A 111 -4.59 -3.34 13.41
C LEU A 111 -5.36 -2.84 12.18
N LEU A 112 -6.65 -3.18 12.06
CA LEU A 112 -7.54 -2.58 11.04
C LEU A 112 -7.77 -1.09 11.29
N VAL A 113 -7.89 -0.65 12.56
CA VAL A 113 -7.96 0.79 12.89
C VAL A 113 -6.65 1.49 12.55
N ALA A 114 -5.51 0.89 12.88
CA ALA A 114 -4.19 1.41 12.51
C ALA A 114 -4.04 1.53 10.98
N ALA A 115 -4.50 0.53 10.22
CA ALA A 115 -4.54 0.58 8.76
C ALA A 115 -5.41 1.72 8.21
N ALA A 116 -6.56 1.99 8.84
CA ALA A 116 -7.40 3.13 8.46
C ALA A 116 -6.76 4.50 8.77
N ALA A 117 -5.78 4.54 9.68
CA ALA A 117 -5.14 5.77 10.14
C ALA A 117 -3.75 6.02 9.52
N HIS A 118 -3.11 5.03 8.89
CA HIS A 118 -1.65 5.08 8.64
C HIS A 118 -1.17 6.26 7.78
N ASP A 119 -2.02 6.76 6.86
CA ASP A 119 -1.77 7.96 6.04
C ASP A 119 -2.76 9.09 6.35
N ALA A 120 -3.35 9.09 7.55
CA ALA A 120 -4.22 10.17 8.01
C ALA A 120 -3.47 11.51 7.96
N GLY A 121 -4.06 12.50 7.26
CA GLY A 121 -3.44 13.81 7.07
C GLY A 121 -2.20 13.80 6.18
N PHE A 122 -1.99 12.77 5.35
CA PHE A 122 -0.87 12.74 4.42
C PHE A 122 -0.82 14.00 3.53
N GLU A 123 0.38 14.50 3.33
CA GLU A 123 0.68 15.58 2.38
C GLU A 123 1.98 15.22 1.67
N ALA A 124 2.06 15.44 0.36
CA ALA A 124 3.28 15.21 -0.41
C ALA A 124 4.38 16.17 0.06
N GLY A 125 5.65 15.72 0.11
CA GLY A 125 6.76 16.51 0.63
C GLY A 125 7.12 16.19 2.10
N PRO A 126 7.74 17.13 2.86
CA PRO A 126 8.21 16.88 4.23
C PRO A 126 7.05 16.72 5.22
N PRO A 127 7.27 16.06 6.38
CA PRO A 127 6.25 15.97 7.42
C PRO A 127 5.91 17.37 8.01
N PRO A 128 4.71 17.55 8.57
CA PRO A 128 4.34 18.80 9.25
C PRO A 128 5.28 19.15 10.40
N ASP A 129 5.42 20.46 10.66
CA ASP A 129 6.26 20.99 11.74
C ASP A 129 5.95 20.32 13.10
N GLY A 130 7.00 19.83 13.77
CA GLY A 130 6.88 19.15 15.06
C GLY A 130 6.77 17.63 14.98
N TYR A 131 6.64 17.05 13.78
CA TYR A 131 6.62 15.61 13.57
C TYR A 131 7.90 15.10 12.90
N ALA A 132 8.41 13.96 13.36
CA ALA A 132 9.62 13.36 12.82
C ALA A 132 9.41 12.76 11.42
N THR A 133 8.22 12.19 11.19
CA THR A 133 7.79 11.61 9.91
C THR A 133 6.29 11.80 9.73
N LYS A 134 5.76 11.52 8.52
CA LYS A 134 4.32 11.64 8.23
C LYS A 134 3.50 10.63 9.03
N GLU A 135 4.08 9.48 9.32
CA GLU A 135 3.49 8.39 10.11
C GLU A 135 3.38 8.81 11.59
N HIS A 136 4.34 9.58 12.12
CA HIS A 136 4.18 10.19 13.44
C HIS A 136 3.05 11.21 13.47
N TYR A 137 2.84 11.94 12.36
CA TYR A 137 1.69 12.84 12.23
C TYR A 137 0.37 12.07 12.13
N ALA A 138 0.33 11.00 11.33
CA ALA A 138 -0.81 10.10 11.21
C ALA A 138 -1.22 9.49 12.56
N VAL A 139 -0.25 9.09 13.40
CA VAL A 139 -0.51 8.60 14.76
C VAL A 139 -1.26 9.63 15.63
N SER A 140 -1.02 10.93 15.47
CA SER A 140 -1.68 11.97 16.27
C SER A 140 -3.21 11.99 16.09
N PHE A 141 -3.73 11.48 14.97
CA PHE A 141 -5.18 11.35 14.76
C PHE A 141 -5.82 10.30 15.67
N LEU A 142 -5.03 9.42 16.30
CA LEU A 142 -5.52 8.47 17.30
C LEU A 142 -5.74 9.11 18.67
N ASP A 143 -5.10 10.25 18.97
CA ASP A 143 -5.14 10.91 20.28
C ASP A 143 -6.56 11.34 20.69
N GLU A 144 -7.45 11.55 19.71
CA GLU A 144 -8.87 11.86 19.95
C GLU A 144 -9.67 10.68 20.55
N TYR A 145 -9.19 9.44 20.40
CA TYR A 145 -9.96 8.23 20.68
C TYR A 145 -9.28 7.28 21.66
N TYR A 146 -7.95 7.33 21.72
CA TYR A 146 -7.15 6.46 22.57
C TYR A 146 -6.22 7.30 23.43
N GLU A 147 -6.11 6.95 24.71
CA GLU A 147 -5.20 7.63 25.63
C GLU A 147 -3.74 7.38 25.19
N PRO A 148 -2.94 8.43 24.93
CA PRO A 148 -1.55 8.26 24.59
C PRO A 148 -0.79 7.47 25.66
N GLY A 149 -0.05 6.45 25.22
CA GLY A 149 0.67 5.53 26.12
C GLY A 149 -0.16 4.36 26.65
N SER A 150 -1.46 4.27 26.34
CA SER A 150 -2.24 3.04 26.55
C SER A 150 -1.71 1.88 25.69
N ALA A 151 -2.06 0.65 26.07
CA ALA A 151 -1.58 -0.54 25.37
C ALA A 151 -2.09 -0.59 23.92
N GLU A 152 -3.35 -0.21 23.70
CA GLU A 152 -3.98 -0.12 22.38
C GLU A 152 -3.34 0.97 21.54
N TYR A 153 -3.08 2.15 22.13
CA TYR A 153 -2.39 3.25 21.46
C TYR A 153 -0.99 2.86 21.02
N GLU A 154 -0.17 2.31 21.91
CA GLU A 154 1.21 1.92 21.58
C GLU A 154 1.25 0.75 20.58
N PHE A 155 0.26 -0.14 20.61
CA PHE A 155 0.12 -1.19 19.59
C PHE A 155 -0.09 -0.59 18.20
N MET A 156 -1.08 0.30 18.04
CA MET A 156 -1.39 0.93 16.75
C MET A 156 -0.29 1.88 16.30
N LYS A 157 0.28 2.68 17.21
CA LYS A 157 1.43 3.53 16.94
C LYS A 157 2.62 2.72 16.44
N SER A 158 2.96 1.61 17.09
CA SER A 158 4.02 0.72 16.59
C SER A 158 3.72 0.19 15.19
N ALA A 159 2.46 -0.12 14.89
CA ALA A 159 2.07 -0.57 13.56
C ALA A 159 2.28 0.54 12.51
N ILE A 160 1.75 1.75 12.75
CA ILE A 160 1.82 2.90 11.84
C ILE A 160 3.26 3.37 11.64
N ILE A 161 4.05 3.49 12.72
CA ILE A 161 5.47 3.82 12.59
C ILE A 161 6.23 2.73 11.80
N GLY A 162 5.72 1.51 11.74
CA GLY A 162 6.26 0.45 10.89
C GLY A 162 6.16 0.73 9.39
N THR A 163 5.22 1.57 8.94
CA THR A 163 5.03 1.87 7.51
C THR A 163 6.03 2.87 6.97
N ILE A 164 6.77 3.58 7.83
CA ILE A 164 7.74 4.58 7.41
C ILE A 164 8.66 3.98 6.32
N PRO A 165 8.71 4.59 5.12
CA PRO A 165 9.55 4.10 4.05
C PRO A 165 11.02 4.29 4.46
N GLY A 166 11.88 3.35 4.08
CA GLY A 166 13.33 3.49 4.25
C GLY A 166 14.05 2.27 4.85
N PRO A 167 15.38 2.39 5.02
CA PRO A 167 16.21 1.31 5.53
C PRO A 167 15.73 0.86 6.91
N LYS A 168 15.75 -0.46 7.15
CA LYS A 168 15.36 -1.09 8.44
C LYS A 168 16.14 -0.50 9.63
N GLU A 169 17.33 0.06 9.40
CA GLU A 169 18.12 0.71 10.44
C GLU A 169 17.54 2.06 10.93
N GLN A 170 16.71 2.73 10.13
CA GLN A 170 16.03 3.96 10.54
C GLN A 170 14.71 3.66 11.25
N ILE A 171 14.06 2.53 10.93
CA ILE A 171 12.80 2.08 11.54
C ILE A 171 12.89 0.59 11.86
N CYS A 172 13.00 0.27 13.14
CA CYS A 172 12.95 -1.11 13.61
C CYS A 172 11.49 -1.64 13.54
N ARG A 173 11.15 -2.30 12.42
CA ARG A 173 9.94 -3.13 12.25
C ARG A 173 10.05 -4.44 13.06
N ASP A 174 10.26 -4.32 14.36
CA ASP A 174 10.54 -5.47 15.22
C ASP A 174 9.27 -6.24 15.58
N SER A 175 8.15 -5.53 15.71
CA SER A 175 6.88 -6.09 16.13
C SER A 175 6.10 -6.74 14.96
N ILE A 176 5.26 -7.72 15.27
CA ILE A 176 4.43 -8.41 14.27
C ILE A 176 3.49 -7.41 13.60
N GLN A 177 2.83 -6.53 14.36
CA GLN A 177 1.91 -5.54 13.82
C GLN A 177 2.58 -4.53 12.89
N ALA A 178 3.82 -4.11 13.17
CA ALA A 178 4.60 -3.24 12.29
C ALA A 178 4.92 -3.93 10.95
N LYS A 179 5.34 -5.20 11.00
CA LYS A 179 5.59 -6.00 9.78
C LYS A 179 4.33 -6.17 8.96
N LEU A 180 3.23 -6.58 9.60
CA LEU A 180 1.96 -6.82 8.90
C LEU A 180 1.43 -5.54 8.26
N LEU A 181 1.46 -4.40 8.95
CA LEU A 181 0.97 -3.14 8.37
C LEU A 181 1.87 -2.63 7.25
N HIS A 182 3.19 -2.72 7.39
CA HIS A 182 4.13 -2.38 6.32
C HIS A 182 3.87 -3.18 5.04
N HIS A 183 3.63 -4.49 5.17
CA HIS A 183 3.34 -5.32 3.99
C HIS A 183 1.92 -5.11 3.47
N ALA A 184 0.94 -4.77 4.32
CA ALA A 184 -0.40 -4.41 3.85
C ALA A 184 -0.42 -3.10 3.07
N ASP A 185 0.38 -2.11 3.48
CA ASP A 185 0.58 -0.84 2.79
C ASP A 185 1.16 -1.06 1.38
N LEU A 186 2.12 -1.97 1.26
CA LEU A 186 2.65 -2.46 -0.02
C LEU A 186 1.83 -3.62 -0.62
N GLY A 187 0.56 -3.74 -0.25
CA GLY A 187 -0.34 -4.84 -0.64
C GLY A 187 -0.40 -5.06 -2.14
N TYR A 188 -0.41 -3.98 -2.93
CA TYR A 188 -0.49 -4.06 -4.38
C TYR A 188 0.69 -4.81 -5.02
N VAL A 189 1.86 -4.85 -4.37
CA VAL A 189 3.07 -5.48 -4.91
C VAL A 189 2.99 -7.01 -4.89
N TRP A 190 2.38 -7.59 -3.85
CA TRP A 190 2.35 -9.05 -3.62
C TRP A 190 0.96 -9.67 -3.66
N ARG A 191 -0.11 -8.87 -3.65
CA ARG A 191 -1.51 -9.34 -3.65
C ARG A 191 -2.24 -9.08 -4.96
N SER A 192 -1.94 -7.97 -5.63
CA SER A 192 -2.56 -7.61 -6.90
C SER A 192 -1.87 -8.29 -8.06
N GLY A 193 -2.54 -8.36 -9.21
CA GLY A 193 -1.99 -8.89 -10.44
C GLY A 193 -2.41 -8.07 -11.66
N GLY A 194 -1.57 -8.07 -12.70
CA GLY A 194 -1.91 -7.50 -14.00
C GLY A 194 -2.29 -6.01 -13.94
N ARG A 195 -3.52 -5.69 -14.37
CA ARG A 195 -3.98 -4.31 -14.48
C ARG A 195 -4.08 -3.59 -13.13
N ASP A 196 -4.42 -4.31 -12.06
CA ASP A 196 -4.52 -3.70 -10.73
C ASP A 196 -3.14 -3.28 -10.23
N PHE A 197 -2.14 -4.16 -10.35
CA PHE A 197 -0.75 -3.82 -10.02
C PHE A 197 -0.28 -2.59 -10.80
N LEU A 198 -0.46 -2.58 -12.14
CA LEU A 198 -0.10 -1.44 -12.98
C LEU A 198 -0.83 -0.15 -12.58
N ASN A 199 -2.09 -0.23 -12.15
CA ASN A 199 -2.86 0.93 -11.71
C ASN A 199 -2.23 1.57 -10.48
N TYR A 200 -1.96 0.79 -9.43
CA TYR A 200 -1.30 1.29 -8.22
C TYR A 200 0.09 1.83 -8.52
N THR A 201 0.89 1.10 -9.29
CA THR A 201 2.23 1.51 -9.65
C THR A 201 2.22 2.84 -10.41
N MET A 202 1.28 3.03 -11.34
CA MET A 202 1.15 4.28 -12.08
C MET A 202 0.65 5.42 -11.21
N ARG A 203 -0.28 5.17 -10.28
CA ARG A 203 -0.78 6.17 -9.31
C ARG A 203 0.34 6.64 -8.41
N PHE A 204 1.09 5.68 -7.85
CA PHE A 204 2.27 5.96 -7.04
C PHE A 204 3.32 6.72 -7.83
N ARG A 205 3.60 6.34 -9.08
CA ARG A 205 4.54 7.07 -9.92
C ARG A 205 4.11 8.52 -10.14
N VAL A 206 2.87 8.73 -10.56
CA VAL A 206 2.35 10.09 -10.82
C VAL A 206 2.40 10.94 -9.55
N GLU A 207 2.08 10.35 -8.40
CA GLU A 207 2.05 11.06 -7.14
C GLU A 207 3.44 11.31 -6.57
N GLU A 208 4.26 10.27 -6.40
CA GLU A 208 5.50 10.29 -5.62
C GLU A 208 6.78 10.25 -6.47
N CYS A 209 6.68 10.02 -7.78
CA CYS A 209 7.83 9.88 -8.68
C CYS A 209 7.59 10.56 -10.04
N ARG A 210 6.83 11.66 -10.07
CA ARG A 210 6.34 12.29 -11.30
C ARG A 210 7.46 12.67 -12.27
N GLU A 211 8.58 13.12 -11.72
CA GLU A 211 9.77 13.54 -12.47
C GLU A 211 10.55 12.37 -13.09
N LEU A 212 10.26 11.13 -12.70
CA LEU A 212 10.91 9.95 -13.26
C LEU A 212 10.23 9.54 -14.56
N SER A 213 10.98 9.51 -15.66
CA SER A 213 10.49 8.94 -16.93
C SER A 213 10.12 7.46 -16.75
N TRP A 214 9.02 7.01 -17.36
CA TRP A 214 8.57 5.62 -17.25
C TRP A 214 9.66 4.64 -17.71
N GLN A 215 10.16 4.82 -18.94
CA GLN A 215 11.04 3.85 -19.58
C GLN A 215 12.45 3.80 -18.98
N GLU A 216 13.03 4.92 -18.59
CA GLU A 216 14.45 4.98 -18.23
C GLU A 216 14.64 5.02 -16.71
N GLN A 217 13.82 5.75 -15.96
CA GLN A 217 14.11 6.01 -14.54
C GLN A 217 13.21 5.22 -13.60
N PHE A 218 11.91 5.16 -13.88
CA PHE A 218 10.96 4.48 -13.02
C PHE A 218 11.10 2.95 -13.11
N LYS A 219 11.29 2.40 -14.32
CA LYS A 219 11.60 0.97 -14.49
C LYS A 219 12.88 0.57 -13.76
N GLU A 220 13.94 1.37 -13.82
CA GLU A 220 15.18 1.12 -13.08
C GLU A 220 14.98 1.14 -11.56
N LEU A 221 14.17 2.09 -11.06
CA LEU A 221 13.81 2.17 -9.64
C LEU A 221 13.12 0.89 -9.16
N GLU A 222 12.10 0.43 -9.89
CA GLU A 222 11.36 -0.78 -9.57
C GLU A 222 12.21 -2.04 -9.74
N ASP A 223 13.13 -2.07 -10.72
CA ASP A 223 14.08 -3.15 -10.91
C ASP A 223 15.03 -3.34 -9.73
N LEU A 224 15.32 -2.24 -9.03
CA LEU A 224 16.09 -2.26 -7.79
C LEU A 224 15.20 -2.57 -6.59
N PHE A 225 13.99 -2.02 -6.52
CA PHE A 225 13.11 -2.17 -5.37
C PHE A 225 12.54 -3.59 -5.23
N LEU A 226 11.98 -4.16 -6.30
CA LEU A 226 11.21 -5.41 -6.23
C LEU A 226 12.01 -6.61 -5.71
N PRO A 227 13.27 -6.87 -6.17
CA PRO A 227 14.05 -7.99 -5.63
C PRO A 227 14.40 -7.82 -4.15
N ASN A 228 14.71 -6.58 -3.72
CA ASN A 228 14.97 -6.30 -2.30
C ASN A 228 13.71 -6.46 -1.46
N TYR A 229 12.56 -6.02 -1.97
CA TYR A 229 11.28 -6.19 -1.30
C TYR A 229 10.91 -7.68 -1.13
N GLN A 230 11.17 -8.54 -2.12
CA GLN A 230 10.95 -9.98 -2.00
C GLN A 230 11.73 -10.58 -0.83
N GLU A 231 13.01 -10.23 -0.67
CA GLU A 231 13.83 -10.72 0.45
C GLU A 231 13.26 -10.26 1.80
N TYR A 232 12.85 -8.99 1.89
CA TYR A 232 12.27 -8.45 3.12
C TYR A 232 10.94 -9.11 3.46
N LEU A 233 10.04 -9.26 2.47
CA LEU A 233 8.77 -9.96 2.64
C LEU A 233 8.98 -11.39 3.10
N LYS A 234 9.93 -12.12 2.49
CA LYS A 234 10.21 -13.52 2.86
C LYS A 234 10.64 -13.64 4.32
N ASN A 235 11.55 -12.77 4.76
CA ASN A 235 12.06 -12.76 6.12
C ASN A 235 10.97 -12.32 7.13
N ASP A 236 10.29 -11.21 6.86
CA ASP A 236 9.33 -10.62 7.80
C ASP A 236 8.07 -11.53 7.95
N MET A 237 7.58 -12.13 6.86
CA MET A 237 6.47 -13.10 6.93
C MET A 237 6.88 -14.40 7.64
N GLY A 238 8.12 -14.86 7.44
CA GLY A 238 8.68 -15.99 8.18
C GLY A 238 8.74 -15.73 9.69
N GLU A 239 9.18 -14.53 10.10
CA GLU A 239 9.18 -14.11 11.51
C GLU A 239 7.76 -14.00 12.10
N CYS A 240 6.78 -13.59 11.29
CA CYS A 240 5.36 -13.60 11.65
C CYS A 240 4.79 -15.04 11.77
N GLY A 241 5.51 -16.06 11.33
CA GLY A 241 5.10 -17.46 11.39
C GLY A 241 4.16 -17.88 10.25
N VAL A 242 4.11 -17.13 9.15
CA VAL A 242 3.36 -17.51 7.94
C VAL A 242 3.97 -18.79 7.36
N ALA A 243 3.11 -19.69 6.87
CA ALA A 243 3.54 -20.94 6.25
C ALA A 243 4.40 -20.69 5.01
N GLU A 244 5.45 -21.51 4.81
CA GLU A 244 6.41 -21.34 3.71
C GLU A 244 5.73 -21.33 2.34
N GLU A 245 4.71 -22.17 2.14
CA GLU A 245 3.96 -22.25 0.89
C GLU A 245 3.19 -20.96 0.57
N VAL A 246 2.70 -20.26 1.60
CA VAL A 246 2.01 -18.97 1.44
C VAL A 246 3.03 -17.87 1.12
N ILE A 247 4.20 -17.90 1.76
CA ILE A 247 5.29 -16.96 1.46
C ILE A 247 5.78 -17.15 0.02
N GLU A 248 5.92 -18.40 -0.44
CA GLU A 248 6.29 -18.69 -1.83
C GLU A 248 5.26 -18.14 -2.83
N GLN A 249 3.97 -18.24 -2.53
CA GLN A 249 2.91 -17.65 -3.37
C GLN A 249 3.01 -16.12 -3.44
N MET A 250 3.26 -15.45 -2.31
CA MET A 250 3.45 -14.00 -2.28
C MET A 250 4.67 -13.58 -3.11
N VAL A 251 5.80 -14.27 -2.97
CA VAL A 251 7.02 -14.00 -3.73
C VAL A 251 6.80 -14.23 -5.23
N HIS A 252 6.10 -15.30 -5.58
CA HIS A 252 5.74 -15.60 -6.96
C HIS A 252 4.88 -14.49 -7.58
N GLN A 253 3.92 -13.94 -6.83
CA GLN A 253 3.10 -12.84 -7.33
C GLN A 253 3.94 -11.58 -7.61
N ILE A 254 4.98 -11.32 -6.81
CA ILE A 254 5.92 -10.22 -7.06
C ILE A 254 6.70 -10.46 -8.36
N ASP A 255 7.14 -11.70 -8.62
CA ASP A 255 7.83 -12.06 -9.87
C ASP A 255 6.93 -11.87 -11.10
N GLU A 256 5.65 -12.24 -10.99
CA GLU A 256 4.66 -12.00 -12.05
C GLU A 256 4.45 -10.49 -12.28
N ASN A 257 4.27 -9.73 -11.21
CA ASN A 257 4.08 -8.27 -11.27
C ASN A 257 5.29 -7.56 -11.88
N ARG A 258 6.51 -8.00 -11.53
CA ARG A 258 7.75 -7.46 -12.09
C ARG A 258 7.76 -7.50 -13.62
N GLN A 259 7.19 -8.52 -14.26
CA GLN A 259 7.15 -8.63 -15.72
C GLN A 259 6.40 -7.47 -16.39
N PHE A 260 5.42 -6.87 -15.71
CA PHE A 260 4.66 -5.73 -16.22
C PHE A 260 5.47 -4.42 -16.21
N ILE A 261 6.53 -4.36 -15.40
CA ILE A 261 7.44 -3.21 -15.33
C ILE A 261 8.66 -3.42 -16.23
N THR A 262 9.28 -4.60 -16.12
CA THR A 262 10.63 -4.83 -16.69
C THR A 262 10.60 -5.29 -18.13
N ASN A 263 9.44 -5.56 -18.71
CA ASN A 263 9.35 -5.91 -20.13
C ASN A 263 9.66 -4.67 -20.98
N PRO A 264 10.74 -4.68 -21.81
CA PRO A 264 11.12 -3.55 -22.64
C PRO A 264 10.14 -3.30 -23.79
N GLU A 265 9.28 -4.27 -24.12
CA GLU A 265 8.25 -4.16 -25.15
C GLU A 265 6.96 -3.50 -24.64
N LEU A 266 6.85 -3.26 -23.33
CA LEU A 266 5.70 -2.58 -22.73
C LEU A 266 5.96 -1.07 -22.60
N ASP A 267 5.15 -0.29 -23.29
CA ASP A 267 5.09 1.16 -23.16
C ASP A 267 4.49 1.61 -21.82
N GLU A 268 4.53 2.91 -21.57
CA GLU A 268 3.84 3.51 -20.42
C GLU A 268 2.34 3.19 -20.50
N PRO A 269 1.74 2.60 -19.44
CA PRO A 269 0.30 2.37 -19.40
C PRO A 269 -0.46 3.67 -19.66
N SER A 270 -1.55 3.59 -20.45
CA SER A 270 -2.39 4.76 -20.69
C SER A 270 -3.02 5.26 -19.39
N GLN A 271 -3.29 6.56 -19.31
CA GLN A 271 -3.96 7.18 -18.15
C GLN A 271 -5.40 6.64 -17.97
N GLU A 272 -5.98 5.98 -18.98
CA GLU A 272 -7.26 5.26 -18.84
C GLU A 272 -7.19 4.13 -17.80
N ILE A 273 -6.00 3.68 -17.40
CA ILE A 273 -5.85 2.72 -16.30
C ILE A 273 -6.44 3.25 -14.99
N PHE A 274 -6.45 4.57 -14.79
CA PHE A 274 -6.94 5.20 -13.57
C PHE A 274 -8.47 5.14 -13.41
N GLN A 275 -9.23 5.03 -14.51
CA GLN A 275 -10.70 5.13 -14.49
C GLN A 275 -11.40 3.98 -13.76
N ASP A 276 -10.73 2.85 -13.58
CA ASP A 276 -11.33 1.62 -13.05
C ASP A 276 -11.05 1.39 -11.54
N TRP A 277 -10.39 2.32 -10.83
CA TRP A 277 -10.08 2.19 -9.39
C TRP A 277 -11.01 3.03 -8.50
N PRO A 278 -11.37 2.54 -7.29
CA PRO A 278 -11.16 1.20 -6.80
C PRO A 278 -12.07 0.16 -7.47
N MET A 279 -11.46 -0.94 -7.91
CA MET A 279 -12.18 -2.10 -8.42
C MET A 279 -12.98 -2.72 -7.26
N ALA A 280 -14.27 -2.39 -7.17
CA ALA A 280 -15.20 -3.09 -6.31
C ALA A 280 -15.58 -4.46 -6.89
N GLN A 281 -14.62 -5.35 -7.16
CA GLN A 281 -14.92 -6.75 -7.49
C GLN A 281 -13.90 -7.73 -6.91
N GLU A 282 -14.32 -8.41 -5.84
CA GLU A 282 -13.88 -9.77 -5.43
C GLU A 282 -14.21 -10.84 -6.50
N LYS A 283 -14.18 -10.51 -7.78
CA LYS A 283 -14.22 -11.55 -8.81
C LYS A 283 -12.79 -12.02 -8.98
N GLN A 284 -12.51 -13.18 -8.38
CA GLN A 284 -11.38 -14.07 -8.67
C GLN A 284 -10.57 -13.58 -9.86
N VAL A 285 -9.40 -13.01 -9.60
CA VAL A 285 -8.41 -12.79 -10.64
C VAL A 285 -8.06 -14.17 -11.16
N SER A 286 -8.65 -14.53 -12.29
CA SER A 286 -8.19 -15.66 -13.08
C SER A 286 -6.72 -15.44 -13.36
N SER A 287 -5.91 -16.45 -13.02
CA SER A 287 -4.52 -16.69 -13.39
C SER A 287 -4.02 -15.89 -14.62
N PRO A 288 -2.75 -15.44 -14.65
CA PRO A 288 -2.16 -14.48 -15.61
C PRO A 288 -2.24 -14.82 -17.12
N TYR A 289 -2.95 -15.86 -17.53
CA TYR A 289 -3.03 -16.31 -18.92
C TYR A 289 -3.75 -15.38 -19.91
N HIS A 290 -4.31 -14.23 -19.51
CA HIS A 290 -5.18 -13.44 -20.41
C HIS A 290 -4.79 -11.99 -20.69
N ILE A 291 -3.68 -11.47 -20.15
CA ILE A 291 -3.13 -10.19 -20.61
C ILE A 291 -2.01 -10.50 -21.62
N GLY A 292 -2.42 -10.99 -22.78
CA GLY A 292 -1.48 -11.52 -23.78
C GLY A 292 -2.12 -11.89 -25.11
N LYS A 293 -3.12 -11.14 -25.57
CA LYS A 293 -3.43 -11.03 -27.00
C LYS A 293 -3.78 -9.59 -27.31
N THR A 294 -2.75 -8.85 -27.68
CA THR A 294 -2.83 -7.76 -28.64
C THR A 294 -3.89 -8.07 -29.70
N VAL A 295 -4.94 -7.25 -29.75
CA VAL A 295 -5.75 -7.08 -30.94
C VAL A 295 -4.86 -6.36 -31.95
N LEU A 296 -4.11 -7.14 -32.72
CA LEU A 296 -3.42 -6.69 -33.92
C LEU A 296 -4.07 -7.38 -35.11
N THR A 297 -5.01 -6.67 -35.74
CA THR A 297 -5.32 -6.60 -37.19
C THR A 297 -6.57 -5.73 -37.31
N SER A 298 -6.72 -4.71 -38.15
CA SER A 298 -5.88 -3.99 -39.11
C SER A 298 -6.81 -2.88 -39.61
N SER A 299 -6.39 -1.63 -39.57
CA SER A 299 -7.09 -0.54 -40.27
C SER A 299 -6.68 -0.49 -41.74
N GLY A 300 -7.69 -0.46 -42.62
CA GLY A 300 -7.63 0.06 -44.00
C GLY A 300 -7.32 -0.97 -45.10
N VAL A 301 -8.17 -1.10 -46.12
CA VAL A 301 -8.19 -0.27 -47.35
C VAL A 301 -9.53 -0.46 -48.06
N SER A 302 -10.13 0.65 -48.51
CA SER A 302 -11.28 0.69 -49.42
C SER A 302 -10.94 0.22 -50.84
N LEU A 303 -11.85 -0.56 -51.46
CA LEU A 303 -12.37 -0.37 -52.82
C LEU A 303 -13.70 -1.13 -52.94
#